data_AF-X1PBS6-F1
#
_entry.id   AF-X1PBS6-F1
#
_cell.length_a   1.000
_cell.length_b   1.000
_cell.length_c   1.000
_cell.angle_alpha   90.00
_cell.angle_beta   90.00
_cell.angle_gamma   90.00
#
_symmetry.space_group_name_H-M   'P 1'
#
loop_
_entity.id
_entity.type
_entity.pdbx_description
1 polymer ?
#
loop_
_entity_poly.entity_id
_entity_poly.type
_entity_poly.pdbx_seq_one_letter_code
_entity_poly.pdbx_strand_id
1 'polypeptide(L)'
;MEWELGVYEIEKGMIQRFAQAIDDPNPLWRDEEYARQSQYGGIIAPPTFIVAIGGEQFSQKLTLLLPRGLLHGSTELESYQPVRPGDKIAVTVKIANIREREGSKSGKMTFVTFDLTYKNQKD
;
A
#
# COMPACT_ATOMS: atom_id res chain seq x y z
N MET A 1 10.25 -15.82 6.95
CA MET A 1 9.54 -15.46 8.19
C MET A 1 8.60 -14.33 7.84
N GLU A 2 7.30 -14.51 8.05
CA GLU A 2 6.29 -13.46 7.84
C GLU A 2 5.94 -12.85 9.19
N TRP A 3 5.63 -11.56 9.23
CA TRP A 3 5.17 -10.90 10.45
C TRP A 3 4.10 -9.85 10.17
N GLU A 4 3.28 -9.59 11.18
CA GLU A 4 2.16 -8.63 11.10
C GLU A 4 2.66 -7.20 11.33
N LEU A 5 2.24 -6.28 10.45
CA LEU A 5 2.47 -4.84 10.61
C LEU A 5 1.34 -4.17 11.40
N GLY A 6 0.12 -4.71 11.27
CA GLY A 6 -1.06 -4.33 12.03
C GLY A 6 -2.36 -4.55 11.28
N VAL A 7 -3.47 -4.24 11.94
CA VAL A 7 -4.82 -4.22 11.36
C VAL A 7 -5.34 -2.78 11.34
N TYR A 8 -5.84 -2.35 10.18
CA TYR A 8 -6.26 -0.97 9.92
C TYR A 8 -7.73 -0.94 9.53
N GLU A 9 -8.52 -0.14 10.24
CA GLU A 9 -9.90 0.15 9.85
C GLU A 9 -9.93 1.26 8.80
N ILE A 10 -10.58 1.00 7.67
CA ILE A 10 -10.63 1.91 6.54
C ILE A 10 -11.84 2.83 6.68
N GLU A 11 -11.61 4.08 7.02
CA GLU A 11 -12.66 5.09 7.03
C GLU A 11 -12.83 5.72 5.64
N LYS A 12 -14.07 6.10 5.30
CA LYS A 12 -14.37 6.85 4.08
C LYS A 12 -13.53 8.13 3.95
N GLY A 13 -13.31 8.83 5.05
CA GLY A 13 -12.50 10.06 5.07
C GLY A 13 -11.02 9.83 4.74
N MET A 14 -10.48 8.61 4.92
CA MET A 14 -9.12 8.28 4.49
C MET A 14 -9.05 8.19 2.97
N ILE A 15 -10.02 7.51 2.36
CA ILE A 15 -10.13 7.36 0.90
C ILE A 15 -10.25 8.74 0.23
N GLN A 16 -11.14 9.59 0.75
CA GLN A 16 -11.34 10.93 0.21
C GLN A 16 -10.08 11.81 0.32
N ARG A 17 -9.41 11.77 1.48
CA ARG A 17 -8.15 12.51 1.69
C ARG A 17 -7.04 12.03 0.75
N PHE A 18 -6.92 10.71 0.55
CA PHE A 18 -5.94 10.15 -0.38
C PHE A 18 -6.22 10.58 -1.83
N ALA A 19 -7.48 10.44 -2.28
CA ALA A 19 -7.88 10.87 -3.63
C ALA A 19 -7.66 12.38 -3.83
N GLN A 20 -7.88 13.20 -2.80
CA GLN A 20 -7.61 14.63 -2.84
C GLN A 20 -6.10 14.93 -2.88
N ALA A 21 -5.27 14.23 -2.10
CA ALA A 21 -3.83 14.45 -2.06
C ALA A 21 -3.14 14.11 -3.38
N ILE A 22 -3.64 13.11 -4.10
CA ILE A 22 -3.15 12.70 -5.43
C ILE A 22 -3.78 13.54 -6.55
N ASP A 23 -4.85 14.28 -6.26
CA ASP A 23 -5.65 15.02 -7.22
C ASP A 23 -6.26 14.14 -8.34
N ASP A 24 -6.70 12.92 -7.98
CA ASP A 24 -7.38 12.01 -8.91
C ASP A 24 -8.89 12.32 -8.95
N PRO A 25 -9.43 12.88 -10.05
CA PRO A 25 -10.80 13.37 -10.11
C PRO A 25 -11.87 12.27 -10.27
N ASN A 26 -11.50 10.99 -10.31
CA ASN A 26 -12.46 9.91 -10.53
C ASN A 26 -13.55 9.89 -9.43
N PRO A 27 -14.84 10.01 -9.82
CA PRO A 27 -15.94 10.15 -8.87
C PRO A 27 -16.19 8.89 -8.01
N LEU A 28 -15.71 7.71 -8.43
CA LEU A 28 -15.85 6.45 -7.67
C LEU A 28 -15.30 6.53 -6.23
N TRP A 29 -14.36 7.44 -5.98
CA TRP A 29 -13.70 7.58 -4.68
C TRP A 29 -14.43 8.53 -3.73
N ARG A 30 -15.32 9.39 -4.25
CA ARG A 30 -15.85 10.54 -3.48
C ARG A 30 -17.35 10.79 -3.62
N ASP A 31 -17.94 10.48 -4.77
CA ASP A 31 -19.36 10.69 -5.08
C ASP A 31 -20.14 9.40 -4.78
N GLU A 32 -20.94 9.44 -3.72
CA GLU A 32 -21.75 8.29 -3.28
C GLU A 32 -22.82 7.91 -4.30
N GLU A 33 -23.44 8.88 -4.96
CA GLU A 33 -24.54 8.58 -5.89
C GLU A 33 -23.97 7.97 -7.17
N TYR A 34 -22.87 8.52 -7.68
CA TYR A 34 -22.15 7.92 -8.81
C TYR A 34 -21.66 6.50 -8.47
N ALA A 35 -21.02 6.32 -7.30
CA ALA A 35 -20.49 5.03 -6.92
C ALA A 35 -21.59 3.98 -6.69
N ARG A 36 -22.75 4.37 -6.14
CA ARG A 36 -23.92 3.51 -5.96
C ARG A 36 -24.51 3.03 -7.29
N GLN A 37 -24.48 3.87 -8.32
CA GLN A 37 -24.94 3.53 -9.67
C GLN A 37 -23.91 2.72 -10.48
N SER A 38 -22.65 2.69 -10.04
CA SER A 38 -21.60 1.88 -10.66
C SER A 38 -21.74 0.38 -10.35
N GLN A 39 -20.97 -0.45 -11.05
CA GLN A 39 -20.85 -1.89 -10.74
C GLN A 39 -20.37 -2.18 -9.31
N TYR A 40 -19.77 -1.20 -8.63
CA TYR A 40 -19.28 -1.35 -7.27
C TYR A 40 -20.34 -1.08 -6.20
N GLY A 41 -21.51 -0.52 -6.55
CA GLY A 41 -22.64 -0.34 -5.63
C GLY A 41 -22.36 0.56 -4.40
N GLY A 42 -21.31 1.38 -4.45
CA GLY A 42 -20.88 2.27 -3.38
C GLY A 42 -19.39 2.62 -3.50
N ILE A 43 -18.92 3.56 -2.67
CA ILE A 43 -17.54 4.03 -2.68
C ILE A 43 -16.56 2.87 -2.52
N ILE A 44 -15.50 2.92 -3.32
CA ILE A 44 -14.31 2.06 -3.20
C ILE A 44 -13.08 2.96 -3.08
N ALA A 45 -11.98 2.43 -2.57
CA ALA A 45 -10.71 3.14 -2.54
C ALA A 45 -10.03 3.09 -3.93
N PRO A 46 -9.25 4.12 -4.32
CA PRO A 46 -8.32 4.01 -5.43
C PRO A 46 -7.42 2.78 -5.26
N PRO A 47 -7.09 2.00 -6.31
CA PRO A 47 -6.29 0.77 -6.16
C PRO A 47 -4.96 0.98 -5.42
N THR A 48 -4.29 2.12 -5.64
CA THR A 48 -3.01 2.47 -5.01
C THR A 48 -3.13 2.94 -3.56
N PHE A 49 -4.34 3.16 -3.04
CA PHE A 49 -4.60 3.56 -1.65
C PHE A 49 -3.96 2.61 -0.64
N ILE A 50 -3.93 1.31 -0.97
CA ILE A 50 -3.44 0.26 -0.09
C ILE A 50 -1.97 0.45 0.33
N VAL A 51 -1.17 1.12 -0.51
CA VAL A 51 0.25 1.43 -0.20
C VAL A 51 0.36 2.36 1.02
N ALA A 52 -0.61 3.26 1.21
CA ALA A 52 -0.66 4.16 2.37
C ALA A 52 -1.08 3.45 3.68
N ILE A 53 -1.56 2.22 3.59
CA ILE A 53 -2.03 1.42 4.72
C ILE A 53 -0.92 0.45 5.14
N GLY A 54 -0.27 0.69 6.26
CA GLY A 54 0.81 -0.17 6.80
C GLY A 54 2.15 -0.11 6.02
N GLY A 55 2.11 -0.13 4.70
CA GLY A 55 3.29 -0.14 3.82
C GLY A 55 4.13 1.12 3.94
N GLU A 56 3.50 2.29 3.93
CA GLU A 56 4.18 3.57 4.13
C GLU A 56 4.85 3.67 5.51
N GLN A 57 4.15 3.29 6.59
CA GLN A 57 4.73 3.30 7.94
C GLN A 57 5.88 2.30 8.07
N PHE A 58 5.80 1.17 7.36
CA PHE A 58 6.88 0.21 7.27
C PHE A 58 8.10 0.78 6.53
N SER A 59 7.89 1.43 5.38
CA SER A 59 8.95 2.10 4.60
C SER A 59 9.66 3.19 5.42
N GLN A 60 8.90 4.00 6.17
CA GLN A 60 9.47 5.01 7.07
C GLN A 60 10.31 4.37 8.18
N LYS A 61 9.84 3.29 8.80
CA LYS A 61 10.63 2.53 9.79
C LYS A 61 11.92 1.98 9.19
N LEU A 62 11.88 1.41 7.99
CA LEU A 62 13.08 0.94 7.30
C LEU A 62 14.07 2.09 7.06
N THR A 63 13.57 3.25 6.64
CA THR A 63 14.39 4.45 6.41
C THR A 63 15.08 4.92 7.68
N LEU A 64 14.41 4.88 8.83
CA LEU A 64 15.01 5.21 10.13
C LEU A 64 16.07 4.20 10.56
N LEU A 65 15.88 2.91 10.29
CA LEU A 65 16.84 1.86 10.61
C LEU A 65 18.05 1.83 9.67
N LEU A 66 17.88 2.30 8.43
CA LEU A 66 18.90 2.34 7.38
C LEU A 66 19.10 3.79 6.88
N PRO A 67 19.58 4.71 7.74
CA PRO A 67 19.53 6.15 7.47
C PRO A 67 20.48 6.64 6.37
N ARG A 68 21.32 5.77 5.80
CA ARG A 68 22.25 6.11 4.71
C ARG A 68 22.09 5.14 3.55
N GLY A 69 21.66 5.65 2.41
CA GLY A 69 21.71 4.94 1.13
C GLY A 69 20.52 4.02 0.83
N LEU A 70 19.42 4.10 1.59
CA LEU A 70 18.19 3.41 1.23
C LEU A 70 17.52 4.11 0.05
N LEU A 71 17.27 3.36 -1.02
CA LEU A 71 16.53 3.82 -2.20
C LEU A 71 15.36 2.88 -2.44
N HIS A 72 14.19 3.46 -2.71
CA HIS A 72 13.04 2.68 -3.15
C HIS A 72 13.24 2.26 -4.61
N GLY A 73 13.36 0.95 -4.86
CA GLY A 73 13.69 0.44 -6.19
C GLY A 73 12.49 0.34 -7.13
N SER A 74 11.42 -0.31 -6.67
CA SER A 74 10.21 -0.56 -7.45
C SER A 74 9.06 -0.97 -6.54
N THR A 75 7.82 -0.83 -7.02
CA THR A 75 6.62 -1.40 -6.41
C THR A 75 5.84 -2.13 -7.49
N GLU A 76 5.44 -3.37 -7.21
CA GLU A 76 4.46 -4.11 -7.99
C GLU A 76 3.22 -4.31 -7.11
N LEU A 77 2.04 -4.06 -7.67
CA LEU A 77 0.79 -4.13 -6.94
C LEU A 77 -0.20 -5.01 -7.71
N GLU A 78 -0.58 -6.12 -7.10
CA GLU A 78 -1.65 -6.98 -7.58
C GLU A 78 -2.92 -6.72 -6.75
N SER A 79 -3.99 -6.29 -7.42
CA SER A 79 -5.27 -5.97 -6.78
C SER A 79 -6.32 -7.02 -7.15
N TYR A 80 -6.82 -7.74 -6.15
CA TYR A 80 -7.81 -8.80 -6.36
C TYR A 80 -9.25 -8.36 -6.10
N GLN A 81 -9.45 -7.41 -5.18
CA GLN A 81 -10.76 -6.89 -4.80
C GLN A 81 -10.68 -5.41 -4.38
N PRO A 82 -11.73 -4.60 -4.60
CA PRO A 82 -11.76 -3.22 -4.14
C PRO A 82 -11.81 -3.12 -2.61
N VAL A 83 -11.01 -2.22 -2.05
CA VAL A 83 -11.09 -1.84 -0.63
C VAL A 83 -12.27 -0.88 -0.43
N ARG A 84 -13.01 -1.04 0.66
CA ARG A 84 -14.22 -0.27 0.96
C ARG A 84 -14.15 0.44 2.32
N PRO A 85 -14.93 1.53 2.49
CA PRO A 85 -15.21 2.04 3.82
C PRO A 85 -15.74 0.94 4.75
N GLY A 86 -15.19 0.86 5.96
CA GLY A 86 -15.51 -0.14 6.97
C GLY A 86 -14.71 -1.45 6.88
N ASP A 87 -13.86 -1.62 5.86
CA ASP A 87 -12.97 -2.79 5.81
C ASP A 87 -11.93 -2.73 6.92
N LYS A 88 -11.59 -3.91 7.46
CA LYS A 88 -10.46 -4.09 8.37
C LYS A 88 -9.37 -4.82 7.62
N ILE A 89 -8.31 -4.09 7.28
CA ILE A 89 -7.20 -4.59 6.49
C ILE A 89 -6.07 -5.02 7.40
N ALA A 90 -5.82 -6.33 7.47
CA ALA A 90 -4.63 -6.90 8.08
C ALA A 90 -3.48 -6.86 7.08
N VAL A 91 -2.33 -6.35 7.51
CA VAL A 91 -1.13 -6.23 6.68
C VAL A 91 -0.03 -7.11 7.25
N THR A 92 0.46 -8.04 6.45
CA THR A 92 1.64 -8.85 6.77
C THR A 92 2.76 -8.55 5.79
N VAL A 93 3.99 -8.74 6.24
CA VAL A 93 5.18 -8.54 5.40
C VAL A 93 6.14 -9.71 5.56
N LYS A 94 6.87 -10.00 4.50
CA LYS A 94 8.02 -10.91 4.51
C LYS A 94 9.13 -10.40 3.61
N ILE A 95 10.35 -10.85 3.91
CA ILE A 95 11.46 -10.72 2.96
C ILE A 95 11.28 -11.79 1.89
N ALA A 96 11.07 -11.36 0.66
CA ALA A 96 10.90 -12.23 -0.51
C ALA A 96 12.25 -12.57 -1.16
N ASN A 97 13.17 -11.60 -1.18
CA ASN A 97 14.48 -11.78 -1.79
C ASN A 97 15.53 -10.85 -1.16
N ILE A 98 16.77 -11.32 -1.06
CA ILE A 98 17.93 -10.48 -0.77
C ILE A 98 18.98 -10.83 -1.82
N ARG A 99 19.53 -9.81 -2.48
CA ARG A 99 20.65 -9.98 -3.41
C ARG A 99 21.62 -8.82 -3.32
N GLU A 100 22.89 -9.08 -3.57
CA GLU A 100 23.92 -8.06 -3.65
C GLU A 100 24.33 -7.81 -5.10
N ARG A 101 24.68 -6.57 -5.41
CA ARG A 101 25.22 -6.19 -6.71
C ARG A 101 26.30 -5.15 -6.54
N GLU A 102 27.37 -5.28 -7.29
CA GLU A 102 28.44 -4.28 -7.31
C GLU A 102 28.07 -3.16 -8.29
N GLY A 103 27.90 -1.95 -7.76
CA GLY A 103 27.63 -0.75 -8.54
C GLY A 103 28.91 -0.19 -9.13
N SER A 104 28.89 0.11 -10.42
CA SER A 104 30.06 0.60 -11.18
C SER A 104 30.68 1.89 -10.63
N LYS A 105 29.93 2.70 -9.88
CA LYS A 105 30.40 3.92 -9.19
C LYS A 105 30.06 3.96 -7.69
N SER A 106 29.10 3.16 -7.25
CA SER A 106 28.46 3.27 -5.93
C SER A 106 28.96 2.25 -4.91
N GLY A 107 29.86 1.33 -5.30
CA GLY A 107 30.28 0.21 -4.48
C GLY A 107 29.21 -0.89 -4.36
N LYS A 108 29.34 -1.79 -3.38
CA LYS A 108 28.38 -2.88 -3.15
C LYS A 108 27.03 -2.34 -2.70
N MET A 109 25.96 -2.80 -3.34
CA MET A 109 24.57 -2.47 -3.03
C MET A 109 23.79 -3.74 -2.73
N THR A 110 23.00 -3.71 -1.67
CA THR A 110 22.07 -4.80 -1.33
C THR A 110 20.66 -4.40 -1.75
N PHE A 111 20.01 -5.26 -2.52
CA PHE A 111 18.60 -5.17 -2.86
C PHE A 111 17.83 -6.11 -1.96
N VAL A 112 16.85 -5.57 -1.25
CA VAL A 112 15.91 -6.35 -0.43
C VAL A 112 14.53 -6.16 -1.02
N THR A 113 13.89 -7.26 -1.38
CA THR A 113 12.50 -7.28 -1.86
C THR A 113 11.60 -7.73 -0.72
N PHE A 114 10.54 -6.98 -0.48
CA PHE A 114 9.52 -7.31 0.51
C PHE A 114 8.21 -7.63 -0.21
N ASP A 115 7.55 -8.71 0.20
CA ASP A 115 6.16 -8.96 -0.17
C ASP A 115 5.28 -8.47 0.97
N LEU A 116 4.34 -7.57 0.64
CA LEU A 116 3.30 -7.13 1.55
C LEU A 116 1.99 -7.76 1.12
N THR A 117 1.33 -8.46 2.04
CA THR A 117 0.02 -9.07 1.81
C THR A 117 -1.04 -8.33 2.59
N TYR A 118 -2.13 -8.00 1.91
CA TYR A 118 -3.25 -7.24 2.43
C TYR A 118 -4.50 -8.10 2.40
N LYS A 119 -5.08 -8.39 3.57
CA LYS A 119 -6.31 -9.18 3.69
C LYS A 119 -7.38 -8.39 4.39
N ASN A 120 -8.61 -8.45 3.86
CA ASN A 120 -9.77 -7.93 4.57
C ASN A 120 -10.36 -9.01 5.48
N GLN A 121 -11.38 -8.64 6.26
CA GLN A 121 -12.09 -9.50 7.21
C GLN A 121 -12.92 -10.64 6.58
N LYS A 122 -12.98 -10.73 5.24
CA LYS A 122 -13.78 -11.73 4.52
C LYS A 122 -12.93 -12.88 3.97
N ASP A 123 -11.61 -12.82 4.18
CA ASP A 123 -10.60 -13.73 3.66
C ASP A 123 -9.89 -14.50 4.79
#